data_AF-A0A4Q3Z5J7-F1
#
_entry.id   AF-A0A4Q3Z5J7-F1
#
_cell.length_a   1.000
_cell.length_b   1.000
_cell.length_c   1.000
_cell.angle_alpha   90.00
_cell.angle_beta   90.00
_cell.angle_gamma   90.00
#
_symmetry.space_group_name_H-M   'P 1'
#
loop_
_entity.id
_entity.type
_entity.pdbx_description
1 polymer ?
#
loop_
_entity_poly.entity_id
_entity_poly.type
_entity_poly.pdbx_seq_one_letter_code
_entity_poly.pdbx_strand_id
1 'polypeptide(L)'
;MKPLGPERDHYWLALSMAKAAGVDLQAAIDAGRFSQEKWARTVQRCRSCEWGADCPTWLNENPEIETAPDTCANAQLFAALKAAQTGRRAAFEEVMEG
;
A
#
# COMPACT_ATOMS: atom_id res chain seq x y z
N MET A 1 7.07 20.82 16.33
CA MET A 1 6.40 19.85 15.44
C MET A 1 7.08 19.88 14.09
N LYS A 2 7.44 18.73 13.51
CA LYS A 2 7.95 18.63 12.14
C LYS A 2 6.79 18.94 11.16
N PRO A 3 6.99 19.76 10.12
CA PRO A 3 5.96 19.98 9.11
C PRO A 3 5.66 18.69 8.36
N LEU A 4 4.40 18.51 7.93
CA LEU A 4 4.02 17.39 7.08
C LEU A 4 4.70 17.49 5.73
N GLY A 5 5.04 16.34 5.14
CA GLY A 5 5.52 16.30 3.77
C GLY A 5 4.46 16.75 2.75
N PRO A 6 4.88 17.15 1.54
CA PRO A 6 3.96 17.57 0.48
C PRO A 6 2.99 16.45 0.10
N GLU A 7 1.69 16.77 0.06
CA GLU A 7 0.65 15.76 -0.13
C GLU A 7 0.79 14.99 -1.44
N ARG A 8 1.07 15.69 -2.54
CA ARG A 8 1.23 15.08 -3.87
C ARG A 8 2.40 14.09 -3.90
N ASP A 9 3.50 14.41 -3.23
CA ASP A 9 4.67 13.54 -3.22
C ASP A 9 4.38 12.26 -2.44
N HIS A 10 3.73 12.40 -1.27
CA HIS A 10 3.32 11.26 -0.47
C HIS A 10 2.18 10.44 -1.08
N TYR A 11 1.33 11.04 -1.90
CA TYR A 11 0.35 10.32 -2.72
C TYR A 11 1.08 9.32 -3.62
N TRP A 12 2.08 9.78 -4.37
CA TRP A 12 2.84 8.92 -5.29
C TRP A 12 3.71 7.91 -4.54
N LEU A 13 4.34 8.29 -3.42
CA LEU A 13 5.13 7.36 -2.61
C LEU A 13 4.27 6.24 -2.01
N ALA A 14 3.10 6.57 -1.46
CA ALA A 14 2.18 5.56 -0.93
C ALA A 14 1.69 4.61 -2.04
N LEU A 15 1.42 5.14 -3.25
CA LEU A 15 0.99 4.34 -4.39
C LEU A 15 2.10 3.42 -4.88
N SER A 16 3.33 3.94 -5.00
CA SER A 16 4.51 3.17 -5.39
C SER A 16 4.83 2.07 -4.39
N MET A 17 4.72 2.33 -3.09
CA MET A 17 4.90 1.32 -2.05
C MET A 17 3.85 0.21 -2.12
N ALA A 18 2.57 0.58 -2.30
CA ALA A 18 1.50 -0.41 -2.47
C ALA A 18 1.76 -1.30 -3.70
N LYS A 19 2.15 -0.68 -4.82
CA LYS A 19 2.50 -1.38 -6.06
C LYS A 19 3.69 -2.31 -5.88
N ALA A 20 4.79 -1.82 -5.28
CA ALA A 20 5.98 -2.62 -5.03
C ALA A 20 5.65 -3.84 -4.15
N ALA A 21 4.77 -3.67 -3.16
CA ALA A 21 4.28 -4.75 -2.30
C ALA A 21 3.27 -5.71 -2.98
N GLY A 22 2.94 -5.50 -4.25
CA GLY A 22 1.98 -6.34 -4.98
C GLY A 22 0.52 -6.14 -4.56
N VAL A 23 0.18 -4.99 -3.96
CA VAL A 23 -1.19 -4.66 -3.55
C VAL A 23 -1.96 -4.06 -4.72
N ASP A 24 -3.06 -4.71 -5.10
CA ASP A 24 -4.03 -4.19 -6.05
C ASP A 24 -5.08 -3.33 -5.33
N LEU A 25 -4.80 -2.03 -5.23
CA LEU A 25 -5.71 -1.08 -4.59
C LEU A 25 -7.04 -0.95 -5.33
N GLN A 26 -7.04 -1.05 -6.66
CA GLN A 26 -8.27 -0.94 -7.45
C GLN A 26 -9.19 -2.12 -7.16
N ALA A 27 -8.66 -3.35 -7.21
CA ALA A 27 -9.46 -4.52 -6.93
C ALA A 27 -9.89 -4.61 -5.45
N ALA A 28 -9.17 -3.94 -4.53
CA ALA A 28 -9.62 -3.78 -3.15
C ALA A 28 -10.77 -2.76 -3.00
N ILE A 29 -10.79 -1.71 -3.82
CA ILE A 29 -11.91 -0.75 -3.91
C ILE A 29 -13.14 -1.43 -4.50
N ASP A 30 -12.98 -2.15 -5.61
CA ASP A 30 -14.08 -2.85 -6.28
C ASP A 30 -14.72 -3.91 -5.37
N ALA A 31 -13.92 -4.53 -4.50
CA ALA A 31 -14.40 -5.46 -3.48
C ALA A 31 -14.98 -4.79 -2.22
N GLY A 32 -15.06 -3.45 -2.16
CA GLY A 32 -15.56 -2.68 -1.02
C GLY A 32 -14.66 -2.73 0.23
N ARG A 33 -13.44 -3.26 0.13
CA ARG A 33 -12.49 -3.40 1.26
C ARG A 33 -11.66 -2.14 1.47
N PHE A 34 -11.44 -1.38 0.41
CA PHE A 34 -10.74 -0.11 0.42
C PHE A 34 -11.64 1.00 -0.15
N SER A 35 -11.40 2.26 0.24
CA SER A 35 -12.22 3.40 -0.20
C SER A 35 -11.36 4.63 -0.41
N GLN A 36 -11.88 5.61 -1.16
CA GLN A 36 -11.19 6.89 -1.36
C GLN A 36 -10.91 7.63 -0.04
N GLU A 37 -11.81 7.51 0.94
CA GLU A 37 -11.61 8.09 2.27
C GLU A 37 -10.47 7.38 3.04
N LYS A 38 -10.40 6.04 2.95
CA LYS A 38 -9.26 5.28 3.51
C LYS A 38 -7.97 5.65 2.79
N TRP A 39 -8.00 5.89 1.48
CA TRP A 39 -6.84 6.36 0.72
C TRP A 39 -6.34 7.72 1.21
N ALA A 40 -7.23 8.71 1.36
CA ALA A 40 -6.87 10.02 1.90
C ALA A 40 -6.20 9.91 3.28
N ARG A 41 -6.72 9.07 4.18
CA ARG A 41 -6.08 8.77 5.48
C ARG A 41 -4.72 8.09 5.34
N THR A 42 -4.55 7.20 4.37
CA THR A 42 -3.29 6.49 4.08
C THR A 42 -2.21 7.46 3.64
N VAL A 43 -2.55 8.40 2.75
CA VAL A 43 -1.64 9.48 2.32
C VAL A 43 -1.33 10.41 3.49
N GLN A 44 -2.34 10.82 4.27
CA GLN A 44 -2.14 11.68 5.43
C GLN A 44 -1.20 11.07 6.47
N ARG A 45 -1.33 9.76 6.76
CA ARG A 45 -0.43 9.03 7.64
C ARG A 45 1.00 8.93 7.06
N CYS A 46 1.12 8.75 5.75
CA CYS A 46 2.41 8.72 5.07
C CYS A 46 3.16 10.05 5.20
N ARG A 47 2.45 11.19 5.13
CA ARG A 47 3.05 12.54 5.24
C ARG A 47 3.69 12.84 6.59
N SER A 48 3.30 12.13 7.65
CA SER A 48 3.90 12.24 8.98
C SER A 48 4.99 11.20 9.23
N CYS A 49 5.32 10.36 8.24
CA CYS A 49 6.34 9.32 8.40
C CYS A 49 7.73 9.93 8.54
N GLU A 50 8.49 9.47 9.54
CA GLU A 50 9.86 9.92 9.77
C GLU A 50 10.82 9.44 8.67
N TRP A 51 10.59 8.23 8.17
CA TRP A 51 11.34 7.58 7.08
C TRP A 51 10.98 8.08 5.67
N GLY A 52 10.05 9.04 5.54
CA GLY A 52 9.56 9.53 4.25
C GLY A 52 10.64 10.12 3.33
N ALA A 53 11.77 10.59 3.89
CA ALA A 53 12.88 11.14 3.12
C ALA A 53 13.70 10.07 2.38
N ASP A 54 13.87 8.88 2.97
CA ASP A 54 14.66 7.78 2.40
C ASP A 54 13.80 6.84 1.54
N CYS A 55 12.47 6.87 1.73
CA CYS A 55 11.50 6.07 1.00
C CYS A 55 11.64 6.12 -0.54
N PRO A 56 11.83 7.28 -1.20
CA PRO A 56 11.95 7.32 -2.66
C PRO A 56 13.18 6.57 -3.19
N THR A 57 14.33 6.77 -2.54
CA THR A 57 15.58 6.08 -2.90
C THR A 57 15.44 4.58 -2.69
N TRP A 58 14.89 4.19 -1.54
CA TRP A 58 14.67 2.78 -1.22
C TRP A 58 13.70 2.11 -2.20
N LEU A 59 12.62 2.78 -2.60
CA LEU A 59 11.67 2.26 -3.59
C LEU A 59 12.28 2.09 -4.98
N ASN A 60 13.23 2.95 -5.36
CA ASN A 60 13.96 2.78 -6.63
C ASN A 60 14.85 1.53 -6.62
N GLU A 61 15.43 1.20 -5.47
CA GLU A 61 16.27 0.01 -5.28
C GLU A 61 15.44 -1.28 -5.11
N ASN A 62 14.19 -1.14 -4.66
CA ASN A 62 13.30 -2.24 -4.33
C ASN A 62 11.96 -2.13 -5.10
N PRO A 63 11.98 -2.32 -6.43
CA PRO A 63 10.78 -2.14 -7.27
C PRO A 63 9.70 -3.20 -7.01
N GLU A 64 10.08 -4.36 -6.47
CA GLU A 64 9.20 -5.46 -6.10
C GLU A 64 9.62 -6.00 -4.74
N ILE A 65 8.67 -6.10 -3.82
CA ILE A 65 8.89 -6.54 -2.44
C ILE A 65 7.74 -7.43 -1.98
N GLU A 66 8.02 -8.36 -1.09
CA GLU A 66 6.96 -9.19 -0.53
C GLU A 66 6.09 -8.43 0.47
N THR A 67 6.70 -7.59 1.29
CA THR A 67 6.01 -6.77 2.28
C THR A 67 6.68 -5.41 2.36
N ALA A 68 5.88 -4.36 2.55
CA ALA A 68 6.40 -3.05 2.89
C ALA A 68 7.25 -3.12 4.17
N PRO A 69 8.35 -2.35 4.27
CA PRO A 69 9.25 -2.41 5.41
C PRO A 69 8.56 -1.92 6.68
N ASP A 70 8.97 -2.40 7.85
CA ASP A 70 8.37 -2.04 9.15
C ASP A 70 8.44 -0.54 9.46
N THR A 71 9.41 0.17 8.85
CA THR A 71 9.55 1.63 8.92
C THR A 71 8.48 2.38 8.13
N CYS A 72 7.80 1.73 7.18
CA CYS A 72 6.71 2.31 6.44
C CYS A 72 5.47 2.42 7.34
N ALA A 73 4.97 3.65 7.51
CA ALA A 73 3.77 3.89 8.30
C ALA A 73 2.52 3.13 7.79
N ASN A 74 2.50 2.70 6.52
CA ASN A 74 1.37 1.99 5.93
C ASN A 74 1.59 0.47 5.80
N ALA A 75 2.67 -0.08 6.35
CA ALA A 75 3.07 -1.48 6.13
C ALA A 75 1.96 -2.49 6.47
N GLN A 76 1.38 -2.35 7.67
CA GLN A 76 0.31 -3.25 8.14
C GLN A 76 -0.95 -3.18 7.26
N LEU A 77 -1.31 -1.98 6.77
CA LEU A 77 -2.46 -1.81 5.89
C LEU A 77 -2.22 -2.53 4.56
N PHE A 78 -1.05 -2.34 3.96
CA PHE A 78 -0.71 -2.98 2.69
C PHE A 78 -0.62 -4.50 2.81
N ALA A 79 -0.04 -5.01 3.91
CA ALA A 79 -0.04 -6.44 4.20
C ALA A 79 -1.46 -7.02 4.32
N ALA A 80 -2.36 -6.33 5.03
CA ALA A 80 -3.75 -6.76 5.17
C ALA A 80 -4.50 -6.79 3.82
N LEU A 81 -4.27 -5.81 2.95
CA LEU A 81 -4.87 -5.77 1.62
C LEU A 81 -4.31 -6.88 0.72
N LYS A 82 -3.00 -7.14 0.74
CA LYS A 82 -2.36 -8.24 -0.02
C LYS A 82 -2.89 -9.61 0.42
N ALA A 83 -3.05 -9.83 1.71
CA ALA A 83 -3.61 -11.06 2.25
C ALA A 83 -5.06 -11.28 1.77
N ALA A 84 -5.89 -10.23 1.84
CA ALA A 84 -7.28 -10.28 1.39
C ALA A 84 -7.40 -10.52 -0.13
N GLN A 85 -6.48 -9.97 -0.92
CA GLN A 85 -6.35 -10.21 -2.36
C GLN A 85 -6.00 -11.67 -2.66
N THR A 86 -5.01 -12.23 -1.95
CA THR A 86 -4.55 -13.60 -2.14
C THR A 86 -5.64 -14.61 -1.81
N GLY A 87 -6.34 -14.43 -0.68
CA GLY A 87 -7.46 -15.30 -0.30
C GLY A 87 -8.60 -15.30 -1.30
N ARG A 88 -8.87 -14.16 -1.97
CA ARG A 88 -9.86 -14.10 -3.06
C ARG A 88 -9.41 -14.88 -4.29
N ARG A 89 -8.12 -14.80 -4.65
CA ARG A 89 -7.59 -15.53 -5.80
C ARG A 89 -7.69 -17.04 -5.58
N ALA A 90 -7.27 -17.52 -4.41
CA ALA A 90 -7.41 -18.91 -4.02
C ALA A 90 -8.88 -19.39 -4.05
N ALA A 91 -9.80 -18.59 -3.49
CA ALA A 91 -11.23 -18.91 -3.52
C ALA A 91 -11.81 -18.98 -4.95
N PHE A 92 -11.33 -18.14 -5.88
CA PHE A 92 -11.76 -18.20 -7.28
C PHE A 92 -11.22 -19.42 -8.03
N GLU A 93 -9.95 -19.78 -7.79
CA GLU A 93 -9.32 -20.97 -8.37
C GLU A 93 -10.05 -22.26 -7.92
N GLU A 94 -10.39 -22.37 -6.64
CA GLU A 94 -11.15 -23.51 -6.09
C GLU A 94 -12.53 -23.70 -6.76
N VAL A 95 -13.22 -22.62 -7.11
CA VAL A 95 -14.52 -22.69 -7.82
C VAL A 95 -14.39 -23.10 -9.28
N MET A 96 -13.25 -22.86 -9.93
CA MET A 96 -13.05 -23.12 -11.37
C MET A 96 -12.56 -24.54 -11.67
N GLU A 97 -11.92 -25.22 -10.72
CA GLU A 97 -11.39 -26.58 -10.86
C GLU A 97 -12.33 -27.70 -10.33
N GLY A 98 -13.47 -27.32 -9.74
CA GLY A 98 -14.54 -28.24 -9.29
C GLY A 98 -15.73 -28.28 -10.23
#